data_AF-A0A2N9XY36-F1
#
_entry.id   AF-A0A2N9XY36-F1
#
_cell.length_a   1.000
_cell.length_b   1.000
_cell.length_c   1.000
_cell.angle_alpha   90.00
_cell.angle_beta   90.00
_cell.angle_gamma   90.00
#
_symmetry.space_group_name_H-M   'P 1'
#
loop_
_entity.id
_entity.type
_entity.pdbx_description
1 polymer ?
#
loop_
_entity_poly.entity_id
_entity_poly.type
_entity_poly.pdbx_seq_one_letter_code
_entity_poly.pdbx_strand_id
1 'polypeptide(L)'
;MGYLHLHQAAAKKYTEAVYAGDSETAISMIYLSEQDKKEAGLPKMLSGKIKAEIAHRKEFAVKNGGIKEISVGEPKYDNDKKFADVSVTVTFKKSEKPKEEHIRLIKTDDGWKLKI
;
A
#
# COMPACT_ATOMS: atom_id res chain seq x y z
N MET A 1 16.78 17.60 8.02
CA MET A 1 15.36 17.34 8.38
C MET A 1 14.71 16.33 7.40
N GLY A 2 15.27 15.14 7.18
CA GLY A 2 14.88 14.31 6.01
C GLY A 2 14.13 12.98 6.26
N TYR A 3 13.98 12.52 7.50
CA TYR A 3 13.55 11.13 7.76
C TYR A 3 12.09 10.96 8.21
N LEU A 4 11.36 12.04 8.51
CA LEU A 4 10.05 11.98 9.19
C LEU A 4 8.85 11.58 8.32
N HIS A 5 9.02 11.38 7.00
CA HIS A 5 7.90 11.14 6.09
C HIS A 5 8.03 9.88 5.22
N LEU A 6 9.08 9.07 5.41
CA LEU A 6 9.34 7.92 4.52
C LEU A 6 8.23 6.86 4.54
N HIS A 7 7.60 6.64 5.69
CA HIS A 7 6.44 5.74 5.83
C HIS A 7 5.18 6.32 5.18
N GLN A 8 4.92 7.63 5.33
CA GLN A 8 3.77 8.30 4.70
C GLN A 8 3.94 8.30 3.17
N ALA A 9 5.15 8.52 2.68
CA ALA A 9 5.48 8.43 1.26
C ALA A 9 5.30 7.00 0.72
N ALA A 10 5.74 5.98 1.47
CA ALA A 10 5.52 4.58 1.09
C ALA A 10 4.03 4.21 1.05
N ALA A 11 3.26 4.61 2.05
CA ALA A 11 1.81 4.41 2.08
C ALA A 11 1.13 5.09 0.89
N LYS A 12 1.42 6.39 0.65
CA LYS A 12 0.87 7.15 -0.49
C LYS A 12 1.19 6.49 -1.83
N LYS A 13 2.47 6.18 -2.07
CA LYS A 13 2.94 5.59 -3.33
C LYS A 13 2.29 4.24 -3.59
N TYR A 14 2.12 3.41 -2.56
CA TYR A 14 1.39 2.15 -2.73
C TYR A 14 -0.07 2.38 -3.10
N THR A 15 -0.78 3.25 -2.38
CA THR A 15 -2.19 3.57 -2.69
C THR A 15 -2.34 4.11 -4.11
N GLU A 16 -1.44 4.98 -4.55
CA GLU A 16 -1.41 5.50 -5.93
C GLU A 16 -1.23 4.36 -6.94
N ALA A 17 -0.23 3.49 -6.74
CA ALA A 17 0.02 2.36 -7.63
C ALA A 17 -1.18 1.41 -7.72
N VAL A 18 -1.79 1.08 -6.58
CA VAL A 18 -2.97 0.22 -6.50
C VAL A 18 -4.14 0.78 -7.31
N TYR A 19 -4.49 2.05 -7.13
CA TYR A 19 -5.63 2.64 -7.83
C TYR A 19 -5.33 3.01 -9.29
N ALA A 20 -4.06 3.20 -9.66
CA ALA A 20 -3.63 3.33 -11.05
C ALA A 20 -3.62 1.99 -11.81
N GLY A 21 -3.60 0.87 -11.09
CA GLY A 21 -3.42 -0.46 -11.67
C GLY A 21 -1.98 -0.86 -11.91
N ASP A 22 -1.02 -0.13 -11.32
CA ASP A 22 0.41 -0.42 -11.42
C ASP A 22 0.77 -1.55 -10.45
N SER A 23 0.47 -2.78 -10.89
CA SER A 23 0.71 -3.97 -10.08
C SER A 23 2.18 -4.26 -9.83
N GLU A 24 3.08 -3.86 -10.74
CA GLU A 24 4.52 -4.11 -10.60
C GLU A 24 5.09 -3.25 -9.48
N THR A 25 4.79 -1.95 -9.47
CA THR A 25 5.19 -1.07 -8.38
C THR A 25 4.59 -1.54 -7.06
N ALA A 26 3.29 -1.80 -7.01
CA ALA A 26 2.62 -2.21 -5.77
C ALA A 26 3.21 -3.51 -5.19
N ILE A 27 3.48 -4.51 -6.03
CA ILE A 27 4.08 -5.78 -5.59
C ILE A 27 5.53 -5.60 -5.12
N SER A 28 6.32 -4.76 -5.80
CA SER A 28 7.72 -4.50 -5.40
C SER A 28 7.85 -3.88 -4.01
N MET A 29 6.81 -3.20 -3.54
CA MET A 29 6.77 -2.54 -2.24
C MET A 29 6.41 -3.50 -1.09
N ILE A 30 6.01 -4.74 -1.39
CA ILE A 30 5.61 -5.72 -0.37
C ILE A 30 6.85 -6.40 0.22
N TYR A 31 6.86 -6.51 1.53
CA TYR A 31 7.85 -7.28 2.24
C TYR A 31 7.51 -8.77 2.17
N LEU A 32 8.44 -9.55 1.63
CA LEU A 32 8.49 -11.00 1.76
C LEU A 32 9.76 -11.35 2.53
N SER A 33 9.63 -12.14 3.60
CA SER A 33 10.78 -12.67 4.32
C SER A 33 11.57 -13.66 3.46
N GLU A 34 12.80 -13.96 3.84
CA GLU A 34 13.61 -14.99 3.17
C GLU A 34 12.94 -16.37 3.19
N GLN A 35 12.13 -16.65 4.22
CA GLN A 35 11.32 -17.85 4.29
C GLN A 35 10.20 -17.82 3.25
N ASP A 36 9.45 -16.72 3.17
CA ASP A 36 8.33 -16.57 2.21
C ASP A 36 8.82 -16.71 0.75
N LYS A 37 10.01 -16.17 0.46
CA LYS A 37 10.62 -16.27 -0.88
C LYS A 37 11.01 -17.70 -1.26
N LYS A 38 11.39 -18.53 -0.28
CA LYS A 38 11.81 -19.92 -0.49
C LYS A 38 10.64 -20.89 -0.50
N GLU A 39 9.49 -20.50 0.03
CA GLU A 39 8.29 -21.32 0.02
C GLU A 39 7.77 -21.49 -1.41
N ALA A 40 7.80 -22.74 -1.88
CA ALA A 40 7.46 -23.06 -3.26
C ALA A 40 6.02 -22.63 -3.60
N GLY A 41 5.89 -21.78 -4.61
CA GLY A 41 4.59 -21.31 -5.11
C GLY A 41 3.97 -20.13 -4.34
N LEU A 42 4.41 -19.84 -3.12
CA LEU A 42 3.86 -18.74 -2.31
C LEU A 42 4.04 -17.37 -2.98
N PRO A 43 5.24 -16.96 -3.47
CA PRO A 43 5.40 -15.65 -4.13
C PRO A 43 4.51 -15.48 -5.36
N LYS A 44 4.35 -16.54 -6.17
CA LYS A 44 3.50 -16.53 -7.36
C LYS A 44 2.02 -16.41 -6.98
N MET A 45 1.58 -17.16 -5.96
CA MET A 45 0.21 -17.08 -5.45
C MET A 45 -0.11 -15.69 -4.91
N LEU A 46 0.77 -15.13 -4.08
CA LEU A 46 0.61 -13.78 -3.52
C LEU A 46 0.53 -12.74 -4.63
N SER A 47 1.47 -12.75 -5.57
CA SER A 47 1.46 -11.85 -6.74
C SER A 47 0.15 -11.94 -7.52
N GLY A 48 -0.38 -13.14 -7.75
CA GLY A 48 -1.67 -13.34 -8.42
C GLY A 48 -2.84 -12.71 -7.67
N LYS A 49 -2.95 -12.95 -6.34
CA LYS A 49 -4.01 -12.36 -5.50
C LYS A 49 -3.94 -10.83 -5.48
N ILE A 50 -2.73 -10.27 -5.36
CA ILE A 50 -2.52 -8.83 -5.34
C ILE A 50 -2.90 -8.20 -6.69
N LYS A 51 -2.52 -8.81 -7.81
CA LYS A 51 -2.91 -8.35 -9.15
C LYS A 51 -4.44 -8.30 -9.32
N ALA A 52 -5.14 -9.32 -8.85
CA ALA A 52 -6.61 -9.36 -8.89
C ALA A 52 -7.24 -8.25 -8.05
N GLU A 53 -6.78 -8.03 -6.83
CA GLU A 53 -7.26 -6.94 -5.97
C GLU A 53 -6.98 -5.55 -6.58
N ILE A 54 -5.80 -5.36 -7.17
CA ILE A 54 -5.42 -4.12 -7.85
C ILE A 54 -6.33 -3.85 -9.06
N ALA A 55 -6.63 -4.88 -9.86
CA ALA A 55 -7.57 -4.74 -10.97
C ALA A 55 -8.95 -4.29 -10.48
N HIS A 56 -9.46 -4.91 -9.42
CA HIS A 56 -10.75 -4.53 -8.80
C HIS A 56 -10.73 -3.09 -8.26
N ARG A 57 -9.66 -2.67 -7.58
CA ARG A 57 -9.53 -1.30 -7.06
C ARG A 57 -9.39 -0.26 -8.17
N LYS A 58 -8.67 -0.55 -9.23
CA LYS A 58 -8.61 0.31 -10.43
C LYS A 58 -9.99 0.50 -11.04
N GLU A 59 -10.73 -0.59 -11.26
CA GLU A 59 -12.11 -0.52 -11.78
C GLU A 59 -13.01 0.32 -10.86
N PHE A 60 -12.89 0.14 -9.55
CA PHE A 60 -13.62 0.95 -8.58
C PHE A 60 -13.29 2.44 -8.70
N ALA A 61 -12.01 2.80 -8.80
CA ALA A 61 -11.61 4.19 -9.01
C ALA A 61 -12.20 4.76 -10.31
N VAL A 62 -12.11 4.03 -11.42
CA VAL A 62 -12.67 4.45 -12.71
C VAL A 62 -14.19 4.67 -12.62
N LYS A 63 -14.93 3.73 -12.01
CA LYS A 63 -16.38 3.86 -11.78
C LYS A 63 -16.74 5.10 -10.96
N ASN A 64 -15.88 5.49 -10.03
CA ASN A 64 -16.04 6.68 -9.19
C ASN A 64 -15.36 7.94 -9.77
N GLY A 65 -15.09 7.98 -11.08
CA GLY A 65 -14.55 9.16 -11.77
C GLY A 65 -13.06 9.43 -11.54
N GLY A 66 -12.33 8.44 -11.05
CA GLY A 66 -10.93 8.53 -10.69
C GLY A 66 -10.70 9.14 -9.30
N ILE A 67 -9.44 9.13 -8.87
CA ILE A 67 -9.02 9.74 -7.61
C ILE A 67 -9.11 11.27 -7.74
N LYS A 68 -9.68 11.90 -6.72
CA LYS A 68 -9.61 13.34 -6.48
C LYS A 68 -8.40 13.68 -5.62
N GLU A 69 -8.20 12.95 -4.53
CA GLU A 69 -7.18 13.23 -3.54
C GLU A 69 -6.82 11.96 -2.75
N ILE A 70 -5.56 11.88 -2.30
CA ILE A 70 -5.09 10.93 -1.30
C ILE A 70 -4.49 11.73 -0.14
N SER A 71 -5.10 11.60 1.04
CA SER A 71 -4.59 12.15 2.29
C SER A 71 -3.96 11.04 3.13
N VAL A 72 -2.84 11.31 3.76
CA VAL A 72 -2.10 10.35 4.59
C VAL A 72 -2.03 10.87 6.01
N GLY A 73 -2.57 10.09 6.95
CA GLY A 73 -2.55 10.41 8.37
C GLY A 73 -1.17 10.25 9.01
N GLU A 74 -1.11 10.57 10.29
CA GLU A 74 0.09 10.31 11.09
C GLU A 74 0.26 8.80 11.34
N PRO A 75 1.50 8.28 11.26
CA PRO A 75 1.77 6.88 11.53
C PRO A 75 1.60 6.55 13.02
N LYS A 76 1.01 5.40 13.32
CA LYS A 76 1.03 4.78 14.65
C LYS A 76 2.10 3.70 14.66
N TYR A 77 3.11 3.84 15.51
CA TYR A 77 4.19 2.86 15.63
C TYR A 77 3.91 1.84 16.72
N ASP A 78 4.50 0.65 16.58
CA ASP A 78 4.68 -0.27 17.69
C ASP A 78 5.78 0.21 18.66
N ASN A 79 5.91 -0.47 19.80
CA ASN A 79 6.86 -0.09 20.86
C ASN A 79 8.31 0.02 20.34
N ASP A 80 8.71 -0.91 19.45
CA ASP A 80 10.08 -0.99 18.92
C ASP A 80 10.26 -0.15 17.64
N LYS A 81 9.22 0.54 17.18
CA LYS A 81 9.17 1.33 15.93
C LYS A 81 9.60 0.54 14.69
N LYS A 82 9.41 -0.77 14.71
CA LYS A 82 9.67 -1.68 13.61
C LYS A 82 8.50 -1.72 12.63
N PHE A 83 7.30 -1.47 13.15
CA PHE A 83 6.06 -1.43 12.38
C PHE A 83 5.42 -0.05 12.47
N ALA A 84 4.74 0.34 11.40
CA ALA A 84 3.91 1.53 11.38
C ALA A 84 2.55 1.19 10.76
N ASP A 85 1.48 1.62 11.38
CA ASP A 85 0.14 1.63 10.81
C ASP A 85 -0.16 3.05 10.32
N VAL A 86 -0.47 3.19 9.04
CA VAL A 86 -0.73 4.48 8.41
C VAL A 86 -2.13 4.48 7.84
N SER A 87 -3.01 5.33 8.38
CA SER A 87 -4.31 5.62 7.78
C SER A 87 -4.13 6.41 6.49
N VAL A 88 -4.78 5.96 5.42
CA VAL A 88 -4.85 6.63 4.13
C VAL A 88 -6.31 6.86 3.77
N THR A 89 -6.67 8.10 3.46
CA THR A 89 -8.00 8.48 3.03
C THR A 89 -7.97 8.79 1.54
N VAL A 90 -8.74 8.03 0.76
CA VAL A 90 -8.87 8.19 -0.69
C VAL A 90 -10.21 8.80 -1.02
N THR A 91 -10.18 9.99 -1.60
CA THR A 91 -11.38 10.68 -2.07
C THR A 91 -11.47 10.51 -3.59
N PHE A 92 -12.63 10.08 -4.09
CA PHE A 92 -12.89 9.92 -5.51
C PHE A 92 -13.74 11.08 -6.04
N LYS A 93 -13.64 11.39 -7.34
CA LYS A 93 -14.32 12.57 -7.92
C LYS A 93 -15.85 12.47 -7.91
N LYS A 94 -16.39 11.26 -8.04
CA LYS A 94 -17.84 10.99 -8.11
C LYS A 94 -18.36 10.16 -6.93
N SER A 95 -17.63 10.11 -5.82
CA SER A 95 -18.07 9.42 -4.60
C SER A 95 -18.32 10.43 -3.49
N GLU A 96 -19.44 10.29 -2.79
CA GLU A 96 -19.78 11.16 -1.65
C GLU A 96 -19.00 10.82 -0.38
N LYS A 97 -18.51 9.57 -0.29
CA LYS A 97 -17.78 9.09 0.90
C LYS A 97 -16.36 8.71 0.52
N PRO A 98 -15.35 9.24 1.25
CA PRO A 98 -13.99 8.78 1.06
C PRO A 98 -13.86 7.32 1.53
N LYS A 99 -12.85 6.64 1.01
CA LYS A 99 -12.46 5.32 1.46
C LYS A 99 -11.25 5.43 2.38
N GLU A 100 -11.37 4.89 3.58
CA GLU A 100 -10.25 4.79 4.51
C GLU A 100 -9.57 3.42 4.36
N GLU A 101 -8.25 3.44 4.33
CA GLU A 101 -7.40 2.26 4.25
C GLU A 101 -6.33 2.32 5.34
N HIS A 102 -6.02 1.17 5.92
CA HIS A 102 -4.91 1.04 6.87
C HIS A 102 -3.77 0.31 6.17
N ILE A 103 -2.64 1.00 6.02
CA ILE A 103 -1.43 0.42 5.44
C ILE A 103 -0.47 0.10 6.58
N ARG A 104 -0.26 -1.20 6.79
CA ARG A 104 0.76 -1.68 7.69
C ARG A 104 2.10 -1.74 6.98
N LEU A 105 3.10 -1.13 7.58
CA LEU A 105 4.46 -1.05 7.09
C LEU A 105 5.41 -1.74 8.06
N ILE A 106 6.49 -2.29 7.52
CA ILE A 106 7.63 -2.83 8.25
C ILE A 106 8.90 -2.11 7.79
N LYS A 107 9.74 -1.73 8.76
CA LYS A 107 11.05 -1.15 8.49
C LYS A 107 12.03 -2.25 8.07
N THR A 108 12.71 -2.05 6.96
CA THR A 108 13.76 -2.92 6.41
C THR A 108 15.01 -2.11 6.11
N ASP A 109 16.11 -2.78 5.74
CA ASP A 109 17.33 -2.12 5.30
C ASP A 109 17.12 -1.31 4.00
N ASP A 110 16.17 -1.72 3.15
CA ASP A 110 15.76 -1.01 1.94
C ASP A 110 14.73 0.11 2.19
N GLY A 111 14.49 0.47 3.46
CA GLY A 111 13.43 1.41 3.86
C GLY A 111 12.12 0.72 4.26
N TRP A 112 11.01 1.46 4.22
CA TRP A 112 9.70 0.95 4.63
C TRP A 112 9.03 0.15 3.51
N LYS A 113 8.64 -1.09 3.80
CA LYS A 113 7.87 -1.96 2.91
C LYS A 113 6.53 -2.31 3.52
N LEU A 114 5.60 -2.77 2.69
CA LEU A 114 4.28 -3.18 3.12
C LEU A 114 4.33 -4.53 3.80
N LYS A 115 3.74 -4.58 4.99
CA LYS A 115 3.56 -5.82 5.72
C LYS A 115 2.18 -6.38 5.39
N ILE A 116 2.18 -7.45 4.60
CA ILE A 116 1.01 -8.32 4.40
C ILE A 116 0.93 -9.41 5.48
#